data_AF-A0A923HCD5-F1
#
_entry.id   AF-A0A923HCD5-F1
#
_cell.length_a   1.000
_cell.length_b   1.000
_cell.length_c   1.000
_cell.angle_alpha   90.00
_cell.angle_beta   90.00
_cell.angle_gamma   90.00
#
_symmetry.space_group_name_H-M   'P 1'
#
loop_
_entity.id
_entity.type
_entity.pdbx_description
1 polymer ?
#
loop_
_entity_poly.entity_id
_entity_poly.type
_entity_poly.pdbx_seq_one_letter_code
_entity_poly.pdbx_strand_id
1 'polypeptide(L)'
;MKTLKLYVYAIMALSIMTYSCSSDSDSGGGSGDEELANQQNQTEETPVSTSALETGVDIQGATKNNGVPPSPNSNLNLTLDSNVAEAQQKSGFNLKFSTTESDVAGAYLQFKDLDGNAAGNYFDVASSNFVADKKANIKGSATSKGGLFSKGSSLEDGDYEIDVDFGDDIPAGQFCADLCIYNSQEQISQIVTVCVEVEAWGGNASLVGEWEIIDSTDDDELETINCNNGENVEVFYYQTISESNSLKIESDGDYIYSDNEEFKFLDYQATSDNCSPTYNDEVFNYSIKESGKWSFNESDNTLTLVLFKYEDLITPADSYDEPNGELILEKAAVSFVNGNLIITETYSDGSQTYTDVYTLRRK
;
A
#
# COMPACT_ATOMS: atom_id res chain seq x y z
N MET A 1 51.17 18.85 -44.10
CA MET A 1 52.17 19.74 -43.45
C MET A 1 51.43 20.78 -42.62
N LYS A 2 51.73 20.81 -41.31
CA LYS A 2 51.77 21.99 -40.41
C LYS A 2 50.47 22.83 -40.28
N THR A 3 49.72 22.67 -39.17
CA THR A 3 49.79 23.48 -37.91
C THR A 3 49.39 24.95 -38.15
N LEU A 4 48.61 25.69 -37.34
CA LEU A 4 48.27 25.65 -35.92
C LEU A 4 47.23 26.78 -35.69
N LYS A 5 46.23 26.57 -34.81
CA LYS A 5 45.62 27.45 -33.75
C LYS A 5 45.53 28.99 -33.99
N LEU A 6 44.50 29.74 -33.57
CA LEU A 6 43.86 29.80 -32.25
C LEU A 6 42.66 30.80 -32.29
N TYR A 7 41.52 30.39 -31.71
CA TYR A 7 40.44 31.13 -31.01
C TYR A 7 40.23 32.65 -31.18
N VAL A 8 38.97 33.04 -31.46
CA VAL A 8 38.23 34.10 -30.73
C VAL A 8 36.74 33.70 -30.61
N TYR A 9 36.22 33.85 -29.40
CA TYR A 9 34.86 33.64 -28.93
C TYR A 9 33.80 34.52 -29.62
N ALA A 10 32.61 33.97 -29.86
CA ALA A 10 31.36 34.74 -29.84
C ALA A 10 30.21 33.84 -29.34
N ILE A 11 29.83 34.10 -28.10
CA ILE A 11 28.68 33.53 -27.39
C ILE A 11 27.40 33.95 -28.12
N MET A 12 26.62 32.99 -28.60
CA MET A 12 25.23 33.22 -29.00
C MET A 12 24.36 32.34 -28.09
N ALA A 13 23.96 32.93 -26.96
CA ALA A 13 22.92 32.39 -26.09
C ALA A 13 21.60 32.45 -26.86
N LEU A 14 21.16 31.31 -27.39
CA LEU A 14 19.83 31.16 -27.95
C LEU A 14 18.89 30.84 -26.79
N SER A 15 18.12 31.85 -26.43
CA SER A 15 17.05 31.83 -25.45
C SER A 15 15.93 30.93 -25.97
N ILE A 16 15.81 29.72 -25.43
CA ILE A 16 14.60 28.93 -25.55
C ILE A 16 13.66 29.46 -24.46
N MET A 17 12.79 30.40 -24.85
CA MET A 17 11.58 30.70 -24.10
C MET A 17 10.59 29.57 -24.38
N THR A 18 10.53 28.57 -23.51
CA THR A 18 9.31 27.77 -23.38
C THR A 18 8.34 28.57 -22.53
N TYR A 19 7.36 29.16 -23.21
CA TYR A 19 6.09 29.56 -22.63
C TYR A 19 5.46 28.33 -21.96
N SER A 20 5.45 28.29 -20.63
CA SER A 20 4.41 27.56 -19.91
C SER A 20 3.27 28.54 -19.67
N CYS A 21 2.14 28.27 -20.31
CA CYS A 21 0.90 28.98 -20.03
C CYS A 21 0.45 28.57 -18.63
N SER A 22 0.46 29.54 -17.70
CA SER A 22 -0.37 29.48 -16.50
C SER A 22 -1.83 29.42 -16.96
N SER A 23 -2.47 28.30 -16.66
CA SER A 23 -3.87 28.31 -16.30
C SER A 23 -3.88 28.29 -14.78
N ASP A 24 -4.06 29.46 -14.19
CA ASP A 24 -4.31 29.63 -12.76
C ASP A 24 -5.55 28.81 -12.37
N SER A 25 -5.30 27.65 -11.80
CA SER A 25 -6.19 27.01 -10.84
C SER A 25 -5.45 27.05 -9.51
N ASP A 26 -5.97 27.84 -8.56
CA ASP A 26 -5.51 27.87 -7.16
C ASP A 26 -5.56 26.45 -6.57
N SER A 27 -4.46 25.72 -6.67
CA SER A 27 -4.18 24.52 -5.89
C SER A 27 -2.97 24.85 -5.03
N GLY A 28 -3.18 25.00 -3.72
CA GLY A 28 -2.18 25.46 -2.75
C GLY A 28 -1.04 24.47 -2.49
N GLY A 29 -0.25 24.12 -3.51
CA GLY A 29 1.10 23.59 -3.37
C GLY A 29 2.08 24.75 -3.51
N GLY A 30 3.00 24.93 -2.57
CA GLY A 30 4.08 25.89 -2.75
C GLY A 30 4.99 25.41 -3.87
N SER A 31 5.69 26.32 -4.57
CA SER A 31 6.66 25.94 -5.61
C SER A 31 7.77 24.99 -5.11
N GLY A 32 7.94 24.83 -3.79
CA GLY A 32 8.85 23.88 -3.17
C GLY A 32 8.32 22.44 -3.08
N ASP A 33 6.99 22.26 -3.00
CA ASP A 33 6.39 20.92 -2.88
C ASP A 33 6.46 20.18 -4.22
N GLU A 34 6.23 20.88 -5.33
CA GLU A 34 6.41 20.33 -6.68
C GLU A 34 7.88 19.98 -6.95
N GLU A 35 8.82 20.81 -6.51
CA GLU A 35 10.25 20.52 -6.67
C GLU A 35 10.66 19.27 -5.86
N LEU A 36 10.16 19.13 -4.64
CA LEU A 36 10.42 17.97 -3.78
C LEU A 36 9.80 16.69 -4.36
N ALA A 37 8.54 16.73 -4.80
CA ALA A 37 7.87 15.61 -5.46
C ALA A 37 8.66 15.12 -6.68
N ASN A 38 9.09 16.04 -7.55
CA ASN A 38 9.93 15.69 -8.70
C ASN A 38 11.29 15.09 -8.32
N GLN A 39 11.87 15.48 -7.17
CA GLN A 39 13.11 14.88 -6.67
C GLN A 39 12.88 13.48 -6.11
N GLN A 40 11.78 13.25 -5.39
CA GLN A 40 11.38 11.95 -4.87
C GLN A 40 11.18 10.95 -6.03
N ASN A 41 10.38 11.31 -7.04
CA ASN A 41 10.10 10.42 -8.19
C ASN A 41 11.37 10.11 -8.99
N GLN A 42 12.34 11.03 -9.05
CA GLN A 42 13.63 10.76 -9.70
C GLN A 42 14.48 9.71 -8.97
N THR A 43 14.24 9.44 -7.68
CA THR A 43 14.97 8.41 -6.93
C THR A 43 14.50 7.00 -7.26
N GLU A 44 13.24 6.84 -7.66
CA GLU A 44 12.65 5.55 -8.08
C GLU A 44 13.33 5.00 -9.35
N GLU A 45 13.81 5.89 -10.22
CA GLU A 45 14.51 5.53 -11.46
C GLU A 45 15.98 5.11 -11.25
N THR A 46 16.43 5.01 -10.00
CA THR A 46 17.83 4.66 -9.68
C THR A 46 18.00 3.17 -9.34
N PRO A 47 19.06 2.49 -9.82
CA PRO A 47 19.30 1.11 -9.44
C PRO A 47 19.60 0.95 -7.95
N VAL A 48 18.88 0.05 -7.27
CA VAL A 48 19.25 -0.40 -5.92
C VAL A 48 20.46 -1.32 -6.02
N SER A 49 21.52 -1.00 -5.27
CA SER A 49 22.77 -1.77 -5.31
C SER A 49 22.59 -3.19 -4.75
N THR A 50 23.33 -4.16 -5.30
CA THR A 50 23.36 -5.53 -4.76
C THR A 50 23.79 -5.57 -3.29
N SER A 51 24.69 -4.67 -2.85
CA SER A 51 25.07 -4.59 -1.45
C SER A 51 23.92 -4.22 -0.52
N ALA A 52 23.01 -3.34 -0.96
CA ALA A 52 21.81 -3.00 -0.19
C ALA A 52 20.86 -4.20 -0.14
N LEU A 53 20.64 -4.88 -1.26
CA LEU A 53 19.78 -6.08 -1.34
C LEU A 53 20.33 -7.24 -0.50
N GLU A 54 21.66 -7.39 -0.42
CA GLU A 54 22.30 -8.45 0.36
C GLU A 54 22.07 -8.32 1.86
N THR A 55 21.92 -7.11 2.40
CA THR A 55 21.82 -6.87 3.85
C THR A 55 20.46 -6.35 4.29
N GLY A 56 19.74 -5.67 3.40
CA GLY A 56 18.49 -4.98 3.70
C GLY A 56 17.23 -5.77 3.36
N VAL A 57 17.34 -7.01 2.89
CA VAL A 57 16.18 -7.88 2.65
C VAL A 57 16.15 -9.04 3.64
N ASP A 58 14.96 -9.30 4.18
CA ASP A 58 14.64 -10.47 5.00
C ASP A 58 13.40 -11.20 4.46
N ILE A 59 13.32 -12.51 4.69
CA ILE A 59 12.16 -13.32 4.32
C ILE A 59 11.93 -14.29 5.47
N GLN A 60 10.81 -14.14 6.16
CA GLN A 60 10.55 -14.88 7.39
C GLN A 60 10.63 -16.40 7.16
N GLY A 61 11.47 -17.07 7.95
CA GLY A 61 11.64 -18.52 7.91
C GLY A 61 12.48 -19.05 6.74
N ALA A 62 12.98 -18.19 5.86
CA ALA A 62 13.88 -18.59 4.77
C ALA A 62 15.30 -18.85 5.29
N THR A 63 16.02 -19.73 4.59
CA THR A 63 17.46 -19.93 4.82
C THR A 63 18.25 -19.09 3.81
N LYS A 64 19.04 -18.13 4.33
CA LYS A 64 19.92 -17.30 3.51
C LYS A 64 21.25 -18.03 3.23
N ASN A 65 21.49 -18.34 1.97
CA ASN A 65 22.65 -19.10 1.51
C ASN A 65 23.60 -18.21 0.70
N ASN A 66 24.90 -18.43 0.82
CA ASN A 66 25.89 -17.71 -0.01
C ASN A 66 26.06 -18.38 -1.37
N GLY A 67 26.32 -17.58 -2.40
CA GLY A 67 26.55 -18.02 -3.77
C GLY A 67 25.30 -17.89 -4.65
N VAL A 68 25.18 -18.79 -5.63
CA VAL A 68 24.05 -18.84 -6.57
C VAL A 68 23.13 -20.01 -6.22
N PRO A 69 21.82 -19.91 -6.48
CA PRO A 69 20.90 -21.00 -6.27
C PRO A 69 21.23 -22.21 -7.16
N PRO A 70 20.79 -23.43 -6.80
CA PRO A 70 20.95 -24.60 -7.64
C PRO A 70 20.34 -24.40 -9.04
N SER A 71 21.02 -24.92 -10.08
CA SER A 71 20.61 -24.67 -11.46
C SER A 71 19.32 -25.40 -11.84
N PRO A 72 18.44 -24.77 -12.65
CA PRO A 72 17.28 -25.42 -13.25
C PRO A 72 17.62 -26.76 -13.91
N ASN A 73 16.80 -27.78 -13.65
CA ASN A 73 17.01 -29.13 -14.18
C ASN A 73 15.72 -29.80 -14.68
N SER A 74 14.61 -29.07 -14.68
CA SER A 74 13.29 -29.58 -15.04
C SER A 74 12.40 -28.49 -15.66
N ASN A 75 11.18 -28.87 -16.02
CA ASN A 75 10.17 -27.98 -16.60
C ASN A 75 8.94 -27.85 -15.69
N LEU A 76 9.15 -27.80 -14.36
CA LEU A 76 8.07 -27.46 -13.43
C LEU A 76 7.41 -26.15 -13.86
N ASN A 77 6.08 -26.12 -13.85
CA ASN A 77 5.33 -24.92 -14.19
C ASN A 77 5.52 -23.85 -13.12
N LEU A 78 5.91 -22.64 -13.52
CA LEU A 78 6.00 -21.47 -12.68
C LEU A 78 5.60 -20.26 -13.51
N THR A 79 4.69 -19.46 -12.98
CA THR A 79 4.15 -18.27 -13.65
C THR A 79 4.11 -17.12 -12.66
N LEU A 80 4.38 -15.91 -13.13
CA LEU A 80 4.19 -14.69 -12.36
C LEU A 80 2.93 -13.99 -12.87
N ASP A 81 2.19 -13.35 -11.97
CA ASP A 81 1.03 -12.52 -12.33
C ASP A 81 1.47 -11.26 -13.09
N SER A 82 2.61 -10.72 -12.69
CA SER A 82 3.26 -9.56 -13.29
C SER A 82 4.78 -9.74 -13.29
N ASN A 83 5.44 -9.18 -14.29
CA ASN A 83 6.90 -9.07 -14.32
C ASN A 83 7.41 -7.81 -13.59
N VAL A 84 6.50 -7.00 -13.04
CA VAL A 84 6.80 -5.83 -12.22
C VAL A 84 6.01 -5.92 -10.90
N ALA A 85 6.69 -5.70 -9.79
CA ALA A 85 6.11 -5.57 -8.46
C ALA A 85 6.41 -4.18 -7.88
N GLU A 86 5.52 -3.68 -7.05
CA GLU A 86 5.72 -2.45 -6.28
C GLU A 86 6.10 -2.81 -4.85
N ALA A 87 7.04 -2.05 -4.29
CA ALA A 87 7.52 -2.21 -2.93
C ALA A 87 7.54 -0.88 -2.20
N GLN A 88 7.39 -0.94 -0.88
CA GLN A 88 7.47 0.24 -0.02
C GLN A 88 8.76 0.21 0.79
N GLN A 89 9.42 1.35 0.94
CA GLN A 89 10.61 1.43 1.78
C GLN A 89 10.28 0.90 3.19
N LYS A 90 11.19 0.16 3.84
CA LYS A 90 11.02 -0.41 5.19
C LYS A 90 9.89 -1.47 5.36
N SER A 91 8.92 -1.55 4.46
CA SER A 91 7.85 -2.57 4.51
C SER A 91 8.07 -3.70 3.52
N GLY A 92 8.73 -3.44 2.39
CA GLY A 92 8.99 -4.47 1.39
C GLY A 92 7.83 -4.69 0.42
N PHE A 93 7.66 -5.94 -0.03
CA PHE A 93 6.65 -6.31 -1.01
C PHE A 93 6.28 -7.78 -0.95
N ASN A 94 5.16 -8.10 -1.59
CA ASN A 94 4.66 -9.45 -1.73
C ASN A 94 4.92 -9.99 -3.14
N LEU A 95 5.75 -11.04 -3.23
CA LEU A 95 6.03 -11.71 -4.49
C LEU A 95 4.98 -12.80 -4.77
N LYS A 96 4.04 -12.49 -5.66
CA LYS A 96 2.98 -13.40 -6.08
C LYS A 96 3.39 -14.24 -7.29
N PHE A 97 3.10 -15.53 -7.23
CA PHE A 97 3.34 -16.49 -8.31
C PHE A 97 2.36 -17.65 -8.26
N SER A 98 2.15 -18.29 -9.40
CA SER A 98 1.24 -19.44 -9.53
C SER A 98 1.93 -20.64 -10.15
N THR A 99 1.44 -21.82 -9.82
CA THR A 99 1.95 -23.08 -10.35
C THR A 99 0.90 -24.18 -10.39
N THR A 100 0.95 -25.00 -11.44
CA THR A 100 0.12 -26.22 -11.54
C THR A 100 0.70 -27.43 -10.80
N GLU A 101 1.89 -27.29 -10.20
CA GLU A 101 2.58 -28.39 -9.53
C GLU A 101 1.98 -28.64 -8.15
N SER A 102 1.61 -29.89 -7.85
CA SER A 102 0.99 -30.24 -6.56
C SER A 102 2.00 -30.57 -5.44
N ASP A 103 3.28 -30.70 -5.77
CA ASP A 103 4.34 -31.17 -4.86
C ASP A 103 5.48 -30.16 -4.64
N VAL A 104 5.17 -28.86 -4.75
CA VAL A 104 6.12 -27.77 -4.47
C VAL A 104 6.65 -27.87 -3.04
N ALA A 105 7.96 -28.03 -2.91
CA ALA A 105 8.65 -28.13 -1.63
C ALA A 105 9.16 -26.76 -1.15
N GLY A 106 9.51 -25.86 -2.07
CA GLY A 106 9.95 -24.51 -1.77
C GLY A 106 10.36 -23.74 -3.02
N ALA A 107 11.00 -22.58 -2.81
CA ALA A 107 11.49 -21.70 -3.85
C ALA A 107 12.88 -21.17 -3.52
N TYR A 108 13.67 -20.90 -4.56
CA TYR A 108 14.87 -20.11 -4.46
C TYR A 108 14.60 -18.71 -5.03
N LEU A 109 14.97 -17.68 -4.26
CA LEU A 109 14.89 -16.28 -4.66
C LEU A 109 16.27 -15.64 -4.61
N GLN A 110 16.72 -15.08 -5.72
CA GLN A 110 17.99 -14.35 -5.81
C GLN A 110 17.76 -12.94 -6.35
N PHE A 111 18.13 -11.94 -5.56
CA PHE A 111 18.06 -10.54 -5.94
C PHE A 111 19.22 -10.13 -6.86
N LYS A 112 18.96 -9.13 -7.71
CA LYS A 112 19.88 -8.55 -8.67
C LYS A 112 19.65 -7.07 -8.80
N ASP A 113 20.69 -6.31 -9.12
CA ASP A 113 20.50 -4.94 -9.58
C ASP A 113 19.90 -4.90 -11.00
N LEU A 114 19.52 -3.69 -11.46
CA LEU A 114 18.97 -3.47 -12.80
C LEU A 114 19.91 -3.85 -13.95
N ASP A 115 21.22 -3.86 -13.71
CA ASP A 115 22.22 -4.28 -14.71
C ASP A 115 22.33 -5.81 -14.80
N GLY A 116 21.59 -6.54 -13.95
CA GLY A 116 21.57 -8.00 -13.89
C GLY A 116 22.68 -8.62 -13.06
N ASN A 117 23.43 -7.82 -12.28
CA ASN A 117 24.42 -8.35 -11.35
C ASN A 117 23.69 -8.94 -10.14
N ALA A 118 23.94 -10.21 -9.85
CA ALA A 118 23.32 -10.90 -8.73
C ALA A 118 23.96 -10.52 -7.38
N ALA A 119 23.13 -10.42 -6.35
CA ALA A 119 23.55 -10.48 -4.96
C ALA A 119 24.34 -11.77 -4.70
N GLY A 120 25.35 -11.69 -3.84
CA GLY A 120 26.21 -12.80 -3.45
C GLY A 120 25.52 -13.85 -2.58
N ASN A 121 24.23 -13.70 -2.29
CA ASN A 121 23.40 -14.64 -1.57
C ASN A 121 22.07 -14.90 -2.29
N TYR A 122 21.37 -15.94 -1.85
CA TYR A 122 20.00 -16.27 -2.25
C TYR A 122 19.23 -16.79 -1.05
N PHE A 123 17.91 -16.71 -1.13
CA PHE A 123 16.99 -17.24 -0.12
C PHE A 123 16.44 -18.58 -0.56
N ASP A 124 16.48 -19.55 0.33
CA ASP A 124 15.76 -20.83 0.21
C ASP A 124 14.52 -20.77 1.11
N VAL A 125 13.36 -20.66 0.46
CA VAL A 125 12.07 -20.44 1.10
C VAL A 125 11.28 -21.75 1.04
N ALA A 126 11.11 -22.41 2.18
CA ALA A 126 10.28 -23.61 2.26
C ALA A 126 8.81 -23.26 1.96
N SER A 127 8.10 -24.16 1.29
CA SER A 127 6.66 -24.00 0.96
C SER A 127 5.77 -23.78 2.18
N SER A 128 6.20 -24.21 3.37
CA SER A 128 5.50 -23.94 4.63
C SER A 128 5.47 -22.47 5.03
N ASN A 129 6.36 -21.66 4.44
CA ASN A 129 6.46 -20.21 4.65
C ASN A 129 5.83 -19.43 3.50
N PHE A 130 5.30 -20.10 2.48
CA PHE A 130 4.46 -19.40 1.51
C PHE A 130 3.16 -19.01 2.19
N VAL A 131 2.72 -17.79 1.94
CA VAL A 131 1.35 -17.41 2.20
C VAL A 131 0.53 -18.09 1.11
N ALA A 132 -0.15 -19.17 1.49
CA ALA A 132 -1.12 -19.89 0.66
C ALA A 132 -2.45 -19.83 1.40
N ASP A 133 -3.51 -19.53 0.66
CA ASP A 133 -4.84 -19.17 1.14
C ASP A 133 -5.18 -19.77 2.53
N LYS A 134 -4.94 -18.94 3.54
CA LYS A 134 -5.45 -19.08 4.89
C LYS A 134 -5.85 -17.68 5.26
N LYS A 135 -7.16 -17.46 5.33
CA LYS A 135 -7.81 -16.41 6.13
C LYS A 135 -6.79 -15.88 7.11
N ALA A 136 -6.34 -14.66 6.88
CA ALA A 136 -5.38 -13.98 7.73
C ALA A 136 -5.72 -14.36 9.17
N ASN A 137 -4.91 -15.23 9.80
CA ASN A 137 -5.03 -15.54 11.21
C ASN A 137 -4.40 -14.36 11.96
N ILE A 138 -4.88 -13.17 11.63
CA ILE A 138 -4.78 -11.99 12.45
C ILE A 138 -5.85 -12.23 13.51
N LYS A 139 -5.42 -12.32 14.77
CA LYS A 139 -6.34 -12.44 15.90
C LYS A 139 -7.31 -11.27 15.84
N GLY A 140 -8.48 -11.49 15.26
CA GLY A 140 -9.61 -10.57 15.36
C GLY A 140 -9.99 -10.44 16.83
N SER A 141 -9.46 -9.41 17.48
CA SER A 141 -10.27 -8.69 18.46
C SER A 141 -11.42 -8.11 17.67
N ALA A 142 -12.64 -8.46 18.06
CA ALA A 142 -13.89 -8.07 17.42
C ALA A 142 -14.21 -6.57 17.65
N THR A 143 -13.27 -5.70 17.29
CA THR A 143 -13.37 -4.24 17.40
C THR A 143 -12.72 -3.56 16.18
N SER A 144 -12.83 -4.15 14.99
CA SER A 144 -12.55 -3.43 13.73
C SER A 144 -13.71 -2.51 13.42
N LYS A 145 -13.73 -1.36 14.10
CA LYS A 145 -14.34 -0.13 13.58
C LYS A 145 -13.23 0.92 13.61
N GLY A 146 -12.83 1.38 12.43
CA GLY A 146 -12.03 2.59 12.26
C GLY A 146 -10.55 2.41 11.89
N GLY A 147 -10.25 1.52 10.94
CA GLY A 147 -9.17 1.81 9.98
C GLY A 147 -9.79 2.53 8.79
N LEU A 148 -9.11 3.53 8.21
CA LEU A 148 -9.66 4.39 7.15
C LEU A 148 -10.01 3.66 5.84
N PHE A 149 -9.51 2.44 5.68
CA PHE A 149 -9.49 1.69 4.43
C PHE A 149 -9.67 0.20 4.72
N SER A 150 -10.39 -0.48 3.83
CA SER A 150 -10.79 -1.88 4.01
C SER A 150 -9.71 -2.82 3.47
N LYS A 151 -9.36 -3.85 4.26
CA LYS A 151 -8.32 -4.81 3.89
C LYS A 151 -8.88 -6.00 3.14
N GLY A 152 -8.38 -6.25 1.93
CA GLY A 152 -8.63 -7.52 1.24
C GLY A 152 -7.65 -7.82 0.10
N SER A 153 -6.78 -8.81 0.28
CA SER A 153 -6.33 -9.61 -0.86
C SER A 153 -6.53 -11.09 -0.52
N SER A 154 -7.29 -11.78 -1.37
CA SER A 154 -7.40 -13.24 -1.35
C SER A 154 -6.62 -13.82 -2.53
N LEU A 155 -5.82 -14.85 -2.27
CA LEU A 155 -5.13 -15.63 -3.29
C LEU A 155 -6.10 -16.69 -3.85
N GLU A 156 -6.01 -17.02 -5.15
CA GLU A 156 -6.78 -18.14 -5.71
C GLU A 156 -6.07 -19.49 -5.45
N ASP A 157 -6.82 -20.60 -5.62
CA ASP A 157 -6.26 -21.96 -5.51
C ASP A 157 -5.13 -22.17 -6.53
N GLY A 158 -3.89 -22.32 -6.06
CA GLY A 158 -2.69 -22.48 -6.89
C GLY A 158 -1.80 -21.25 -6.97
N ASP A 159 -2.22 -20.15 -6.34
CA ASP A 159 -1.43 -18.95 -6.12
C ASP A 159 -0.70 -19.02 -4.78
N TYR A 160 0.52 -18.51 -4.80
CA TYR A 160 1.42 -18.45 -3.67
C TYR A 160 2.03 -17.07 -3.57
N GLU A 161 2.34 -16.69 -2.35
CA GLU A 161 2.99 -15.42 -2.05
C GLU A 161 4.18 -15.63 -1.12
N ILE A 162 5.28 -14.94 -1.42
CA ILE A 162 6.43 -14.79 -0.54
C ILE A 162 6.46 -13.35 -0.07
N ASP A 163 6.29 -13.16 1.22
CA ASP A 163 6.45 -11.87 1.90
C ASP A 163 7.94 -11.54 2.00
N VAL A 164 8.34 -10.43 1.39
CA VAL A 164 9.73 -9.96 1.33
C VAL A 164 9.83 -8.66 2.11
N ASP A 165 10.34 -8.74 3.33
CA ASP A 165 10.54 -7.61 4.23
C ASP A 165 11.78 -6.79 3.84
N PHE A 166 11.68 -5.47 3.96
CA PHE A 166 12.83 -4.57 3.91
C PHE A 166 13.25 -4.11 5.30
N GLY A 167 14.56 -4.07 5.53
CA GLY A 167 15.14 -3.32 6.64
C GLY A 167 15.16 -1.81 6.35
N ASP A 168 15.73 -1.05 7.28
CA ASP A 168 15.82 0.43 7.18
C ASP A 168 16.70 0.94 6.02
N ASP A 169 17.50 0.06 5.39
CA ASP A 169 18.58 0.42 4.47
C ASP A 169 18.21 0.33 2.98
N ILE A 170 17.01 -0.15 2.62
CA ILE A 170 16.60 -0.22 1.21
C ILE A 170 16.09 1.15 0.74
N PRO A 171 16.79 1.83 -0.19
CA PRO A 171 16.33 3.10 -0.73
C PRO A 171 15.21 2.90 -1.75
N ALA A 172 14.48 3.97 -2.06
CA ALA A 172 13.70 4.05 -3.28
C ALA A 172 14.60 3.79 -4.51
N GLY A 173 14.04 3.17 -5.54
CA GLY A 173 14.79 2.72 -6.70
C GLY A 173 14.26 1.43 -7.29
N GLN A 174 15.00 0.86 -8.22
CA GLN A 174 14.59 -0.37 -8.92
C GLN A 174 15.64 -1.48 -8.80
N PHE A 175 15.17 -2.73 -8.77
CA PHE A 175 15.98 -3.94 -8.83
C PHE A 175 15.19 -5.09 -9.44
N CYS A 176 15.79 -6.27 -9.60
CA CYS A 176 15.04 -7.45 -10.04
C CYS A 176 15.34 -8.67 -9.15
N ALA A 177 14.47 -9.66 -9.18
CA ALA A 177 14.63 -10.92 -8.47
C ALA A 177 14.37 -12.09 -9.42
N ASP A 178 15.24 -13.09 -9.36
CA ASP A 178 15.04 -14.38 -10.02
C ASP A 178 14.37 -15.34 -9.05
N LEU A 179 13.26 -15.91 -9.49
CA LEU A 179 12.51 -16.94 -8.78
C LEU A 179 12.60 -18.27 -9.53
N CYS A 180 12.81 -19.35 -8.80
CA CYS A 180 12.53 -20.70 -9.26
C CYS A 180 11.94 -21.54 -8.12
N ILE A 181 11.03 -22.45 -8.46
CA ILE A 181 10.43 -23.38 -7.48
C ILE A 181 11.11 -24.75 -7.59
N TYR A 182 11.08 -25.51 -6.49
CA TYR A 182 11.58 -26.88 -6.47
C TYR A 182 10.62 -27.82 -5.74
N ASN A 183 10.65 -29.10 -6.08
CA ASN A 183 9.85 -30.16 -5.45
C ASN A 183 10.69 -31.08 -4.56
N SER A 184 10.03 -32.06 -3.92
CA SER A 184 10.68 -33.01 -3.00
C SER A 184 11.70 -33.96 -3.65
N GLN A 185 11.72 -34.00 -4.99
CA GLN A 185 12.58 -34.81 -5.84
C GLN A 185 13.77 -34.00 -6.37
N GLU A 186 13.98 -32.79 -5.84
CA GLU A 186 15.04 -31.84 -6.24
C GLU A 186 14.95 -31.44 -7.73
N GLN A 187 13.74 -31.52 -8.30
CA GLN A 187 13.46 -30.95 -9.61
C GLN A 187 13.24 -29.45 -9.46
N ILE A 188 13.85 -28.64 -10.32
CA ILE A 188 13.87 -27.18 -10.23
C ILE A 188 13.32 -26.60 -11.52
N SER A 189 12.38 -25.65 -11.41
CA SER A 189 11.75 -24.96 -12.54
C SER A 189 12.76 -24.15 -13.36
N GLN A 190 12.33 -23.67 -14.52
CA GLN A 190 13.03 -22.58 -15.17
C GLN A 190 12.94 -21.31 -14.31
N ILE A 191 13.92 -20.43 -14.47
CA ILE A 191 13.97 -19.13 -13.78
C ILE A 191 12.95 -18.19 -14.42
N VAL A 192 12.18 -17.50 -13.58
CA VAL A 192 11.38 -16.34 -13.95
C VAL A 192 11.94 -15.11 -13.24
N THR A 193 11.90 -13.96 -13.89
CA THR A 193 12.42 -12.70 -13.32
C THR A 193 11.28 -11.72 -13.13
N VAL A 194 11.20 -11.16 -11.94
CA VAL A 194 10.35 -10.01 -11.59
C VAL A 194 11.25 -8.81 -11.35
N CYS A 195 10.87 -7.63 -11.81
CA CYS A 195 11.53 -6.38 -11.40
C CYS A 195 10.66 -5.67 -10.38
N VAL A 196 11.30 -5.00 -9.43
CA VAL A 196 10.67 -4.38 -8.27
C VAL A 196 10.99 -2.91 -8.32
N GLU A 197 9.96 -2.08 -8.21
CA GLU A 197 10.06 -0.65 -8.01
C GLU A 197 9.79 -0.36 -6.53
N VAL A 198 10.77 0.21 -5.85
CA VAL A 198 10.65 0.70 -4.48
C VAL A 198 10.26 2.17 -4.56
N GLU A 199 9.01 2.45 -4.23
CA GLU A 199 8.44 3.80 -4.27
C GLU A 199 9.18 4.72 -3.30
N ALA A 200 9.36 5.98 -3.69
CA ALA A 200 9.78 7.00 -2.75
C ALA A 200 8.59 7.45 -1.89
N TRP A 201 8.85 7.79 -0.64
CA TRP A 201 7.83 8.47 0.16
C TRP A 201 7.54 9.85 -0.42
N GLY A 202 6.25 10.17 -0.60
CA GLY A 202 5.77 11.38 -1.24
C GLY A 202 5.43 11.18 -2.71
N GLY A 203 5.81 12.16 -3.54
CA GLY A 203 5.77 12.02 -5.00
C GLY A 203 4.67 12.78 -5.74
N ASN A 204 3.62 13.25 -5.05
CA ASN A 204 2.60 14.11 -5.66
C ASN A 204 2.22 15.33 -4.79
N ALA A 205 2.68 16.51 -5.21
CA ALA A 205 2.43 17.77 -4.51
C ALA A 205 0.95 18.16 -4.42
N SER A 206 0.09 17.64 -5.31
CA SER A 206 -1.35 17.95 -5.28
C SER A 206 -2.08 17.27 -4.11
N LEU A 207 -1.52 16.17 -3.58
CA LEU A 207 -2.05 15.47 -2.41
C LEU A 207 -1.69 16.16 -1.09
N VAL A 208 -0.63 16.97 -1.07
CA VAL A 208 -0.14 17.62 0.16
C VAL A 208 -1.18 18.60 0.71
N GLY A 209 -1.53 18.43 1.98
CA GLY A 209 -2.54 19.25 2.64
C GLY A 209 -3.27 18.51 3.76
N GLU A 210 -4.27 19.18 4.32
CA GLU A 210 -5.20 18.57 5.27
C GLU A 210 -6.56 18.38 4.60
N TRP A 211 -7.09 17.17 4.71
CA TRP A 211 -8.28 16.70 4.04
C TRP A 211 -9.30 16.20 5.06
N GLU A 212 -10.58 16.43 4.80
CA GLU A 212 -11.72 15.95 5.56
C GLU A 212 -12.50 14.98 4.67
N ILE A 213 -12.73 13.76 5.14
CA ILE A 213 -13.65 12.82 4.49
C ILE A 213 -15.06 13.36 4.67
N ILE A 214 -15.75 13.60 3.55
CA ILE A 214 -17.12 14.14 3.53
C ILE A 214 -18.14 13.16 2.96
N ASP A 215 -17.68 12.06 2.35
CA ASP A 215 -18.50 11.00 1.79
C ASP A 215 -17.64 9.74 1.60
N SER A 216 -18.20 8.57 1.87
CA SER A 216 -17.61 7.26 1.58
C SER A 216 -18.69 6.29 1.08
N THR A 217 -18.31 5.34 0.23
CA THR A 217 -19.20 4.23 -0.16
C THR A 217 -19.05 3.01 0.75
N ASP A 218 -18.30 3.14 1.85
CA ASP A 218 -18.25 2.12 2.89
C ASP A 218 -19.67 2.01 3.46
N ASP A 219 -20.35 0.92 3.10
CA ASP A 219 -21.78 0.74 3.34
C ASP A 219 -22.02 0.74 4.86
N ASP A 220 -22.53 1.84 5.41
CA ASP A 220 -23.17 1.80 6.73
C ASP A 220 -24.36 0.83 6.63
N GLU A 221 -24.15 -0.43 7.02
CA GLU A 221 -25.16 -1.46 6.91
C GLU A 221 -26.39 -1.08 7.74
N LEU A 222 -27.51 -0.82 7.05
CA LEU A 222 -28.80 -0.66 7.69
C LEU A 222 -29.25 -2.00 8.28
N GLU A 223 -29.52 -2.01 9.58
CA GLU A 223 -30.12 -3.15 10.24
C GLU A 223 -31.63 -3.17 10.00
N THR A 224 -32.19 -4.35 9.69
CA THR A 224 -33.63 -4.55 9.65
C THR A 224 -34.14 -5.05 11.00
N ILE A 225 -34.94 -4.23 11.69
CA ILE A 225 -35.63 -4.62 12.92
C ILE A 225 -37.09 -4.97 12.64
N ASN A 226 -37.51 -6.15 13.10
CA ASN A 226 -38.91 -6.55 13.10
C ASN A 226 -39.63 -5.93 14.30
N CYS A 227 -40.69 -5.17 14.03
CA CYS A 227 -41.48 -4.48 15.04
C CYS A 227 -42.61 -5.37 15.59
N ASN A 228 -43.07 -5.07 16.81
CA ASN A 228 -44.16 -5.82 17.45
C ASN A 228 -45.52 -5.67 16.74
N ASN A 229 -45.71 -4.61 15.94
CA ASN A 229 -46.90 -4.41 15.12
C ASN A 229 -46.88 -5.26 13.83
N GLY A 230 -45.81 -6.01 13.56
CA GLY A 230 -45.62 -6.81 12.36
C GLY A 230 -45.07 -6.03 11.15
N GLU A 231 -44.69 -4.77 11.35
CA GLU A 231 -43.94 -3.96 10.38
C GLU A 231 -42.42 -4.10 10.61
N ASN A 232 -41.63 -3.47 9.76
CA ASN A 232 -40.17 -3.50 9.82
C ASN A 232 -39.63 -2.07 9.72
N VAL A 233 -38.48 -1.82 10.33
CA VAL A 233 -37.72 -0.57 10.18
C VAL A 233 -36.28 -0.88 9.81
N GLU A 234 -35.75 -0.13 8.83
CA GLU A 234 -34.33 -0.12 8.48
C GLU A 234 -33.66 1.05 9.23
N VAL A 235 -32.59 0.77 9.96
CA VAL A 235 -31.99 1.73 10.88
C VAL A 235 -30.49 1.45 11.06
N PHE A 236 -29.70 2.50 11.22
CA PHE A 236 -28.28 2.36 11.56
C PHE A 236 -28.10 1.86 12.99
N TYR A 237 -27.12 0.96 13.19
CA TYR A 237 -26.75 0.44 14.50
C TYR A 237 -26.31 1.54 15.49
N TYR A 238 -25.81 2.66 14.98
CA TYR A 238 -25.37 3.81 15.76
C TYR A 238 -25.97 5.11 15.22
N GLN A 239 -26.10 6.08 16.11
CA GLN A 239 -26.41 7.46 15.78
C GLN A 239 -25.20 8.32 16.12
N THR A 240 -24.56 8.86 15.10
CA THR A 240 -23.49 9.85 15.24
C THR A 240 -24.08 11.18 15.73
N ILE A 241 -23.51 11.70 16.81
CA ILE A 241 -23.85 12.99 17.42
C ILE A 241 -22.91 14.07 16.86
N SER A 242 -21.62 13.77 16.80
CA SER A 242 -20.61 14.61 16.18
C SER A 242 -19.49 13.73 15.65
N GLU A 243 -18.93 14.13 14.52
CA GLU A 243 -17.79 13.49 13.90
C GLU A 243 -16.82 14.58 13.42
N SER A 244 -15.53 14.33 13.56
CA SER A 244 -14.48 15.16 13.02
C SER A 244 -13.28 14.30 12.68
N ASN A 245 -13.12 14.05 11.38
CA ASN A 245 -11.98 13.35 10.83
C ASN A 245 -11.00 14.32 10.12
N SER A 246 -9.72 13.97 10.05
CA SER A 246 -8.74 14.62 9.16
C SER A 246 -7.63 13.69 8.71
N LEU A 247 -7.32 13.74 7.42
CA LEU A 247 -6.13 13.15 6.81
C LEU A 247 -5.17 14.28 6.42
N LYS A 248 -4.03 14.37 7.12
CA LYS A 248 -2.95 15.29 6.80
C LYS A 248 -1.87 14.55 6.03
N ILE A 249 -1.58 15.00 4.82
CA ILE A 249 -0.53 14.49 3.92
C ILE A 249 0.58 15.54 3.86
N GLU A 250 1.79 15.17 4.29
CA GLU A 250 2.97 16.05 4.29
C GLU A 250 3.87 15.78 3.09
N SER A 251 4.56 16.80 2.58
CA SER A 251 5.39 16.72 1.38
C SER A 251 6.61 15.81 1.54
N ASP A 252 7.03 15.53 2.77
CA ASP A 252 8.16 14.64 3.09
C ASP A 252 7.76 13.16 3.18
N GLY A 253 6.52 12.85 2.80
CA GLY A 253 6.00 11.49 2.77
C GLY A 253 5.41 11.01 4.09
N ASP A 254 5.29 11.85 5.12
CA ASP A 254 4.51 11.54 6.32
C ASP A 254 3.02 11.76 6.10
N TYR A 255 2.19 10.93 6.74
CA TYR A 255 0.76 11.23 6.91
C TYR A 255 0.34 11.06 8.37
N ILE A 256 -0.72 11.79 8.74
CA ILE A 256 -1.43 11.63 9.99
C ILE A 256 -2.92 11.56 9.68
N TYR A 257 -3.58 10.49 10.12
CA TYR A 257 -5.03 10.44 10.20
C TYR A 257 -5.48 10.64 11.64
N SER A 258 -6.61 11.32 11.84
CA SER A 258 -7.22 11.51 13.15
C SER A 258 -8.72 11.45 13.01
N ASP A 259 -9.37 10.77 13.95
CA ASP A 259 -10.82 10.63 13.99
C ASP A 259 -11.32 10.89 15.41
N ASN A 260 -12.45 11.58 15.51
CA ASN A 260 -13.13 11.86 16.76
C ASN A 260 -14.62 11.77 16.52
N GLU A 261 -15.26 10.77 17.13
CA GLU A 261 -16.69 10.53 17.02
C GLU A 261 -17.34 10.48 18.41
N GLU A 262 -18.50 11.12 18.54
CA GLU A 262 -19.45 10.88 19.60
C GLU A 262 -20.68 10.19 19.01
N PHE A 263 -21.10 9.06 19.56
CA PHE A 263 -22.23 8.31 19.04
C PHE A 263 -23.04 7.60 20.14
N LYS A 264 -24.21 7.11 19.76
CA LYS A 264 -25.09 6.30 20.61
C LYS A 264 -25.44 5.00 19.91
N PHE A 265 -25.47 3.89 20.65
CA PHE A 265 -25.96 2.62 20.11
C PHE A 265 -27.48 2.56 20.05
N LEU A 266 -27.98 1.85 19.06
CA LEU A 266 -29.39 1.52 18.88
C LEU A 266 -29.96 0.79 20.12
N ASP A 267 -31.14 1.21 20.56
CA ASP A 267 -31.95 0.46 21.52
C ASP A 267 -32.91 -0.45 20.73
N TYR A 268 -32.51 -1.72 20.56
CA TYR A 268 -33.29 -2.71 19.84
C TYR A 268 -34.70 -2.88 20.39
N GLN A 269 -34.84 -2.88 21.72
CA GLN A 269 -36.13 -3.15 22.37
C GLN A 269 -37.07 -1.96 22.15
N ALA A 270 -36.60 -0.74 22.45
CA ALA A 270 -37.41 0.45 22.25
C ALA A 270 -37.73 0.70 20.76
N THR A 271 -36.80 0.39 19.86
CA THR A 271 -37.03 0.49 18.41
C THR A 271 -38.10 -0.50 17.95
N SER A 272 -38.03 -1.76 18.40
CA SER A 272 -39.04 -2.78 18.06
C SER A 272 -40.43 -2.48 18.66
N ASP A 273 -40.47 -1.92 19.88
CA ASP A 273 -41.71 -1.57 20.58
C ASP A 273 -42.44 -0.39 19.92
N ASN A 274 -41.70 0.64 19.50
CA ASN A 274 -42.26 1.86 18.92
C ASN A 274 -42.36 1.82 17.39
N CYS A 275 -41.69 0.86 16.74
CA CYS A 275 -41.45 0.80 15.31
C CYS A 275 -40.87 2.09 14.72
N SER A 276 -39.91 2.67 15.44
CA SER A 276 -39.19 3.87 15.02
C SER A 276 -37.79 3.87 15.64
N PRO A 277 -36.75 4.35 14.92
CA PRO A 277 -35.38 4.39 15.43
C PRO A 277 -35.30 5.04 16.81
N THR A 278 -34.81 4.30 17.79
CA THR A 278 -34.59 4.76 19.16
C THR A 278 -33.19 4.36 19.60
N TYR A 279 -32.42 5.31 20.12
CA TYR A 279 -31.04 5.10 20.55
C TYR A 279 -30.92 5.24 22.06
N ASN A 280 -29.95 4.54 22.66
CA ASN A 280 -29.67 4.62 24.08
C ASN A 280 -29.26 6.04 24.51
N ASP A 281 -29.45 6.37 25.78
CA ASP A 281 -29.05 7.67 26.33
C ASP A 281 -27.53 7.77 26.57
N GLU A 282 -26.85 6.63 26.73
CA GLU A 282 -25.40 6.56 26.93
C GLU A 282 -24.66 6.99 25.66
N VAL A 283 -23.77 7.99 25.82
CA VAL A 283 -22.92 8.50 24.75
C VAL A 283 -21.55 7.82 24.84
N PHE A 284 -21.14 7.24 23.72
CA PHE A 284 -19.83 6.65 23.53
C PHE A 284 -18.94 7.62 22.76
N ASN A 285 -17.65 7.55 23.04
CA ASN A 285 -16.65 8.34 22.37
C ASN A 285 -15.68 7.40 21.67
N TYR A 286 -15.24 7.80 20.49
CA TYR A 286 -14.18 7.18 19.72
C TYR A 286 -13.19 8.29 19.35
N SER A 287 -11.91 8.08 19.62
CA SER A 287 -10.88 9.09 19.34
C SER A 287 -9.57 8.39 19.08
N ILE A 288 -9.09 8.47 17.83
CA ILE A 288 -7.89 7.79 17.39
C ILE A 288 -6.97 8.73 16.63
N LYS A 289 -5.72 8.30 16.52
CA LYS A 289 -4.74 8.90 15.63
C LYS A 289 -3.86 7.82 15.02
N GLU A 290 -3.71 7.88 13.72
CA GLU A 290 -2.79 7.04 12.95
C GLU A 290 -1.65 7.89 12.42
N SER A 291 -0.45 7.33 12.36
CA SER A 291 0.72 7.99 11.79
C SER A 291 1.54 7.02 10.97
N GLY A 292 1.95 7.46 9.80
CA GLY A 292 2.62 6.57 8.86
C GLY A 292 3.25 7.29 7.69
N LYS A 293 3.54 6.53 6.63
CA LYS A 293 4.15 7.01 5.39
C LYS A 293 3.20 6.86 4.21
N TRP A 294 3.36 7.69 3.19
CA TRP A 294 2.62 7.60 1.94
C TRP A 294 3.56 7.69 0.74
N SER A 295 3.18 7.03 -0.34
CA SER A 295 3.86 7.06 -1.64
C SER A 295 2.84 7.19 -2.76
N PHE A 296 3.28 7.72 -3.90
CA PHE A 296 2.43 7.91 -5.06
C PHE A 296 3.11 7.40 -6.32
N ASN A 297 2.53 6.37 -6.93
CA ASN A 297 3.00 5.84 -8.19
C ASN A 297 2.47 6.72 -9.33
N GLU A 298 3.35 7.48 -9.99
CA GLU A 298 2.97 8.39 -11.08
C GLU A 298 2.53 7.66 -12.36
N SER A 299 3.00 6.43 -12.56
CA SER A 299 2.68 5.63 -13.77
C SER A 299 1.25 5.11 -13.73
N ASP A 300 0.83 4.62 -12.56
CA ASP A 300 -0.50 4.05 -12.33
C ASP A 300 -1.48 5.07 -11.72
N ASN A 301 -0.98 6.22 -11.27
CA ASN A 301 -1.74 7.29 -10.62
C ASN A 301 -2.48 6.78 -9.37
N THR A 302 -1.73 6.08 -8.52
CA THR A 302 -2.21 5.40 -7.33
C THR A 302 -1.50 5.86 -6.06
N LEU A 303 -2.23 5.90 -4.95
CA LEU A 303 -1.76 6.24 -3.60
C LEU A 303 -1.68 4.98 -2.73
N THR A 304 -0.59 4.86 -1.99
CA THR A 304 -0.39 3.82 -0.98
C THR A 304 -0.13 4.49 0.38
N LEU A 305 -0.78 4.01 1.44
CA LEU A 305 -0.55 4.45 2.83
C LEU A 305 -0.07 3.27 3.69
N VAL A 306 1.00 3.51 4.44
CA VAL A 306 1.63 2.55 5.34
C VAL A 306 1.59 3.06 6.78
N LEU A 307 0.79 2.42 7.62
CA LEU A 307 0.66 2.71 9.04
C LEU A 307 1.88 2.22 9.82
N PHE A 308 2.50 3.10 10.61
CA PHE A 308 3.58 2.70 11.53
C PHE A 308 3.17 2.80 12.99
N LYS A 309 2.09 3.54 13.29
CA LYS A 309 1.64 3.77 14.66
C LYS A 309 0.16 4.07 14.72
N TYR A 310 -0.54 3.35 15.57
CA TYR A 310 -1.93 3.59 15.96
C TYR A 310 -2.00 4.04 17.42
N GLU A 311 -2.75 5.10 17.68
CA GLU A 311 -2.95 5.67 19.00
C GLU A 311 -4.46 5.74 19.33
N ASP A 312 -4.90 4.96 20.32
CA ASP A 312 -6.22 5.15 20.94
C ASP A 312 -6.10 6.27 21.99
N LEU A 313 -6.77 7.40 21.75
CA LEU A 313 -6.67 8.60 22.58
C LEU A 313 -7.56 8.55 23.83
N ILE A 314 -8.43 7.53 23.93
CA ILE A 314 -9.32 7.29 25.09
C ILE A 314 -8.75 6.19 25.98
N THR A 315 -8.26 5.12 25.37
CA THR A 315 -7.68 3.94 26.02
C THR A 315 -6.26 3.71 25.52
N PRO A 316 -5.25 4.49 26.00
CA PRO A 316 -3.88 4.40 25.49
C PRO A 316 -3.18 3.04 25.64
N ALA A 317 -3.77 2.10 26.37
CA ALA A 317 -3.29 0.73 26.48
C ALA A 317 -3.56 -0.10 25.20
N ASP A 318 -4.48 0.35 24.36
CA ASP A 318 -4.85 -0.29 23.10
C ASP A 318 -4.06 0.29 21.90
N SER A 319 -3.21 1.29 22.14
CA SER A 319 -2.26 1.82 21.16
C SER A 319 -1.14 0.83 20.83
N TYR A 320 -0.67 0.83 19.58
CA TYR A 320 0.40 -0.06 19.12
C TYR A 320 1.27 0.59 18.04
N ASP A 321 2.50 0.07 17.92
CA ASP A 321 3.44 0.42 16.85
C ASP A 321 3.56 -0.76 15.89
N GLU A 322 3.61 -0.47 14.59
CA GLU A 322 3.88 -1.42 13.51
C GLU A 322 5.27 -1.16 12.96
N PRO A 323 6.34 -1.75 13.52
CA PRO A 323 7.72 -1.37 13.21
C PRO A 323 8.10 -1.60 11.74
N ASN A 324 7.49 -2.59 11.09
CA ASN A 324 7.68 -2.92 9.68
C ASN A 324 6.63 -2.23 8.78
N GLY A 325 5.72 -1.45 9.36
CA GLY A 325 4.63 -0.84 8.63
C GLY A 325 3.51 -1.83 8.31
N GLU A 326 2.29 -1.32 8.26
CA GLU A 326 1.10 -2.04 7.88
C GLU A 326 0.45 -1.31 6.69
N LEU A 327 0.32 -1.98 5.54
CA LEU A 327 -0.45 -1.43 4.43
C LEU A 327 -1.90 -1.25 4.89
N ILE A 328 -2.36 0.00 4.93
CA ILE A 328 -3.75 0.32 5.22
C ILE A 328 -4.47 0.74 3.94
N LEU A 329 -3.77 1.35 2.98
CA LEU A 329 -4.29 1.62 1.63
C LEU A 329 -3.27 1.13 0.62
N GLU A 330 -3.68 0.28 -0.32
CA GLU A 330 -2.79 -0.27 -1.33
C GLU A 330 -3.23 0.14 -2.73
N LYS A 331 -2.36 0.85 -3.46
CA LYS A 331 -2.56 1.20 -4.88
C LYS A 331 -3.93 1.80 -5.20
N ALA A 332 -4.48 2.65 -4.32
CA ALA A 332 -5.79 3.24 -4.56
C ALA A 332 -5.72 4.32 -5.64
N ALA A 333 -6.63 4.26 -6.60
CA ALA A 333 -6.68 5.23 -7.69
C ALA A 333 -7.05 6.62 -7.15
N VAL A 334 -6.33 7.64 -7.61
CA VAL A 334 -6.52 9.03 -7.18
C VAL A 334 -7.09 9.88 -8.30
N SER A 335 -8.05 10.75 -7.99
CA SER A 335 -8.46 11.81 -8.90
C SER A 335 -8.94 13.06 -8.17
N PHE A 336 -9.01 14.19 -8.89
CA PHE A 336 -9.55 15.43 -8.35
C PHE A 336 -10.81 15.83 -9.10
N VAL A 337 -11.93 15.98 -8.38
CA VAL A 337 -13.22 16.37 -8.95
C VAL A 337 -13.76 17.58 -8.20
N ASN A 338 -13.90 18.70 -8.89
CA ASN A 338 -14.39 19.97 -8.31
C ASN A 338 -13.58 20.45 -7.08
N GLY A 339 -12.28 20.15 -7.02
CA GLY A 339 -11.40 20.50 -5.90
C GLY A 339 -11.45 19.52 -4.72
N ASN A 340 -12.26 18.46 -4.80
CA ASN A 340 -12.21 17.35 -3.85
C ASN A 340 -11.24 16.28 -4.35
N LEU A 341 -10.51 15.67 -3.41
CA LEU A 341 -9.72 14.47 -3.64
C LEU A 341 -10.66 13.26 -3.60
N ILE A 342 -10.58 12.42 -4.63
CA ILE A 342 -11.31 11.16 -4.73
C ILE A 342 -10.29 10.05 -4.66
N ILE A 343 -10.41 9.18 -3.66
CA ILE A 343 -9.62 7.96 -3.51
C ILE A 343 -10.55 6.79 -3.82
N THR A 344 -10.13 5.91 -4.73
CA THR A 344 -10.89 4.71 -5.10
C THR A 344 -10.04 3.48 -4.86
N GLU A 345 -10.41 2.70 -3.86
CA GLU A 345 -9.77 1.44 -3.52
C GLU A 345 -10.54 0.29 -4.16
N THR A 346 -9.83 -0.71 -4.69
CA THR A 346 -10.42 -1.91 -5.24
C THR A 346 -9.72 -3.11 -4.66
N TYR A 347 -10.48 -3.94 -3.96
CA TYR A 347 -9.96 -5.11 -3.25
C TYR A 347 -10.81 -6.34 -3.58
N SER A 348 -10.24 -7.52 -3.34
CA SER A 348 -10.93 -8.79 -3.59
C SER A 348 -11.09 -9.58 -2.29
N ASP A 349 -12.30 -10.09 -2.06
CA ASP A 349 -12.60 -11.10 -1.04
C ASP A 349 -13.19 -12.34 -1.72
N GLY A 350 -12.32 -13.32 -1.89
CA GLY A 350 -12.57 -14.51 -2.70
C GLY A 350 -12.78 -14.16 -4.17
N SER A 351 -13.87 -14.67 -4.76
CA SER A 351 -14.23 -14.38 -6.14
C SER A 351 -14.93 -13.03 -6.35
N GLN A 352 -15.10 -12.24 -5.30
CA GLN A 352 -15.82 -10.97 -5.36
C GLN A 352 -14.85 -9.80 -5.27
N THR A 353 -15.05 -8.82 -6.14
CA THR A 353 -14.32 -7.56 -6.13
C THR A 353 -15.22 -6.47 -5.59
N TYR A 354 -14.69 -5.70 -4.65
CA TYR A 354 -15.35 -4.58 -4.00
C TYR A 354 -14.65 -3.30 -4.42
N THR A 355 -15.37 -2.19 -4.33
CA THR A 355 -14.83 -0.87 -4.69
C THR A 355 -15.33 0.16 -3.69
N ASP A 356 -14.40 0.72 -2.94
CA ASP A 356 -14.68 1.77 -1.98
C ASP A 356 -14.21 3.11 -2.55
N VAL A 357 -15.07 4.13 -2.46
CA VAL A 357 -14.80 5.47 -2.94
C VAL A 357 -14.91 6.43 -1.78
N TYR A 358 -13.83 7.16 -1.53
CA TYR A 358 -13.75 8.20 -0.51
C TYR A 358 -13.67 9.56 -1.19
N THR A 359 -14.56 10.48 -0.80
CA THR A 359 -14.50 11.87 -1.23
C THR A 359 -14.00 12.73 -0.08
N LEU A 360 -12.87 13.39 -0.32
CA LEU A 360 -12.23 14.25 0.65
C LEU A 360 -12.23 15.71 0.20
N ARG A 361 -12.57 16.61 1.11
CA ARG A 361 -12.53 18.05 0.91
C ARG A 361 -11.33 18.65 1.64
N ARG A 362 -10.61 19.55 0.99
CA ARG A 362 -9.50 20.27 1.62
C ARG A 362 -10.00 21.18 2.76
N LYS A 363 -9.32 21.16 3.90
CA LYS A 363 -9.64 22.01 5.07
C LYS A 363 -9.11 23.44 4.94
#